data_AF-A0A5C9CPH6-F1
#
_entry.id   AF-A0A5C9CPH6-F1
#
_cell.length_a   1.000
_cell.length_b   1.000
_cell.length_c   1.000
_cell.angle_alpha   90.00
_cell.angle_beta   90.00
_cell.angle_gamma   90.00
#
_symmetry.space_group_name_H-M   'P 1'
#
loop_
_entity.id
_entity.type
_entity.pdbx_description
1 polymer ?
#
loop_
_entity_poly.entity_id
_entity_poly.type
_entity_poly.pdbx_seq_one_letter_code
_entity_poly.pdbx_strand_id
1 'polypeptide(L)'
;MSLNLDPRQRAMLHEMGVHVWWPEALLPDLAETHVAIDSEAARADVVSARGQNDIEIPSAASVAPPMPVASPVVVSQSPQPKTIAPSSAPSPTQVTALPDGIAGMDWPQLQATVADCQACAMCLGRRASVLAAPDVITQCDWLVVGDPPDEAQERQGLPFVEDAGLLLDNMLQAVEVQRYPPSTESSGRAYLTHVLKCRPALMRAPSADELATCAHYLRREIALTQPKVILAMGRFAIRSGSLPVCRWW
;
A
#
# COMPACT_ATOMS: atom_id res chain seq x y z
N MET A 1 11.11 -8.31 13.66
CA MET A 1 11.13 -9.78 13.67
C MET A 1 12.27 -10.25 12.78
N SER A 2 13.38 -10.74 13.34
CA SER A 2 14.50 -11.27 12.55
C SER A 2 14.12 -12.64 11.98
N LEU A 3 14.05 -12.75 10.66
CA LEU A 3 13.95 -14.04 9.97
C LEU A 3 15.29 -14.78 10.15
N ASN A 4 15.32 -15.75 11.07
CA ASN A 4 16.50 -16.58 11.28
C ASN A 4 16.49 -17.72 10.25
N LEU A 5 17.20 -17.52 9.14
CA LEU A 5 17.27 -18.49 8.04
C LEU A 5 18.52 -19.35 8.16
N ASP A 6 18.34 -20.66 8.02
CA ASP A 6 19.46 -21.60 8.09
C ASP A 6 20.36 -21.53 6.82
N PRO A 7 21.56 -22.16 6.82
CA PRO A 7 22.45 -22.16 5.65
C PRO A 7 21.84 -22.72 4.36
N ARG A 8 20.91 -23.67 4.46
CA ARG A 8 20.27 -24.32 3.32
C ARG A 8 19.20 -23.44 2.69
N GLN A 9 18.42 -22.75 3.53
CA GLN A 9 17.42 -21.77 3.09
C GLN A 9 18.10 -20.59 2.37
N ARG A 10 19.27 -20.16 2.86
CA ARG A 10 20.10 -19.14 2.20
C ARG A 10 20.57 -19.59 0.81
N ALA A 11 21.08 -20.81 0.69
CA ALA A 11 21.51 -21.36 -0.60
C ALA A 11 20.34 -21.46 -1.59
N MET A 12 19.16 -21.87 -1.12
CA MET A 12 17.96 -21.97 -1.96
C MET A 12 17.51 -20.60 -2.48
N LEU A 13 17.51 -19.57 -1.64
CA LEU A 13 17.17 -18.20 -2.06
C LEU A 13 18.18 -17.64 -3.06
N HIS A 14 19.47 -17.96 -2.88
CA HIS A 14 20.52 -17.58 -3.81
C HIS A 14 20.34 -18.23 -5.18
N GLU A 15 20.04 -19.53 -5.25
CA GLU A 15 19.72 -20.22 -6.52
C GLU A 15 18.47 -19.65 -7.21
N MET A 16 17.52 -19.14 -6.42
CA MET A 16 16.34 -18.43 -6.93
C MET A 16 16.63 -16.98 -7.37
N GLY A 17 17.90 -16.53 -7.30
CA GLY A 17 18.31 -15.17 -7.65
C GLY A 17 17.89 -14.09 -6.65
N VAL A 18 17.45 -14.49 -5.45
CA VAL A 18 17.07 -13.56 -4.38
C VAL A 18 18.28 -13.32 -3.48
N HIS A 19 19.00 -12.23 -3.74
CA HIS A 19 20.11 -11.80 -2.90
C HIS A 19 19.58 -11.00 -1.69
N VAL A 20 19.59 -11.62 -0.52
CA VAL A 20 19.27 -10.95 0.75
C VAL A 20 20.55 -10.36 1.32
N TRP A 21 20.65 -9.03 1.37
CA TRP A 21 21.78 -8.33 1.99
C TRP A 21 21.63 -8.36 3.52
N TRP A 22 22.65 -8.86 4.22
CA TRP A 22 22.71 -8.89 5.68
C TRP A 22 24.08 -8.38 6.17
N PRO A 23 24.14 -7.49 7.17
CA PRO A 23 25.40 -7.09 7.76
C PRO A 23 25.96 -8.25 8.59
N GLU A 24 27.09 -8.81 8.17
CA GLU A 24 27.82 -9.84 8.92
C GLU A 24 28.10 -9.30 10.33
N ALA A 25 27.51 -9.94 11.35
CA ALA A 25 27.82 -9.61 12.73
C ALA A 25 29.29 -9.94 12.97
N LEU A 26 30.08 -8.94 13.41
CA LEU A 26 31.45 -9.14 13.86
C LEU A 26 31.50 -10.32 14.84
N LEU A 27 32.04 -11.45 14.40
CA LEU A 27 32.50 -12.50 15.30
C LEU A 27 33.81 -11.99 15.93
N PRO A 28 33.93 -11.95 17.27
CA PRO A 28 35.22 -11.71 17.89
C PRO A 28 36.13 -12.91 17.62
N ASP A 29 37.36 -12.58 17.23
CA ASP A 29 38.46 -13.47 16.92
C ASP A 29 38.69 -14.49 18.05
N LEU A 30 38.36 -15.76 17.79
CA LEU A 30 38.77 -16.87 18.65
C LEU A 30 39.78 -17.71 17.88
N ALA A 31 41.02 -17.30 18.13
CA ALA A 31 42.27 -18.03 18.03
C ALA A 31 42.16 -19.54 17.71
N GLU A 32 42.90 -19.88 16.66
CA GLU A 32 43.34 -21.20 16.24
C GLU A 32 43.60 -22.16 17.42
N THR A 33 43.02 -23.35 17.36
CA THR A 33 43.66 -24.54 17.92
C THR A 33 43.39 -25.71 16.99
N HIS A 34 44.37 -25.98 16.13
CA HIS A 34 44.56 -27.26 15.46
C HIS A 34 44.72 -28.37 16.50
N VAL A 35 43.96 -29.47 16.40
CA VAL A 35 44.51 -30.83 16.54
C VAL A 35 43.74 -31.83 15.65
N ALA A 36 44.53 -32.42 14.76
CA ALA A 36 44.48 -33.72 14.09
C ALA A 36 43.22 -34.60 14.08
N ILE A 37 42.96 -35.05 12.85
CA ILE A 37 42.22 -36.22 12.38
C ILE A 37 42.92 -37.49 12.91
N ASP A 38 42.17 -38.49 13.40
CA ASP A 38 42.46 -39.87 13.01
C ASP A 38 41.30 -40.87 13.21
N SER A 39 41.38 -41.90 12.37
CA SER A 39 40.57 -43.13 12.17
C SER A 39 40.08 -43.87 13.43
N GLU A 40 38.86 -44.43 13.42
CA GLU A 40 38.62 -45.89 13.24
C GLU A 40 37.13 -46.28 13.48
N ALA A 41 36.72 -47.40 12.86
CA ALA A 41 35.37 -47.92 12.69
C ALA A 41 34.74 -48.59 13.92
N ALA A 42 33.40 -48.57 14.01
CA ALA A 42 32.61 -49.66 14.61
C ALA A 42 31.12 -49.61 14.18
N ARG A 43 30.53 -50.79 14.02
CA ARG A 43 29.21 -51.10 13.47
C ARG A 43 28.09 -51.06 14.53
N ALA A 44 26.86 -50.89 14.00
CA ALA A 44 25.55 -51.36 14.49
C ALA A 44 25.03 -50.85 15.85
N ASP A 45 23.84 -50.23 15.85
CA ASP A 45 22.61 -50.94 16.27
C ASP A 45 21.34 -50.11 16.06
N VAL A 46 20.28 -50.84 15.72
CA VAL A 46 18.89 -50.38 15.55
C VAL A 46 18.18 -50.53 16.89
N VAL A 47 17.59 -49.46 17.45
CA VAL A 47 16.48 -49.56 18.40
C VAL A 47 15.46 -48.44 18.19
N SER A 48 14.21 -48.88 18.15
CA SER A 48 12.96 -48.15 17.92
C SER A 48 12.29 -47.77 19.25
N ALA A 49 11.69 -46.58 19.34
CA ALA A 49 10.59 -46.21 20.26
C ALA A 49 9.98 -44.90 19.73
N ARG A 50 8.82 -44.82 19.07
CA ARG A 50 7.41 -45.07 19.46
C ARG A 50 6.95 -44.40 20.76
N GLY A 51 5.98 -43.50 20.60
CA GLY A 51 5.18 -42.78 21.63
C GLY A 51 4.88 -41.37 21.11
N GLN A 52 3.90 -41.11 20.23
CA GLN A 52 2.45 -41.19 20.43
C GLN A 52 2.00 -40.65 21.78
N ASN A 53 1.52 -39.41 21.80
CA ASN A 53 0.42 -38.97 22.65
C ASN A 53 -0.38 -37.90 21.89
N ASP A 54 -1.56 -38.35 21.49
CA ASP A 54 -2.65 -37.63 20.86
C ASP A 54 -3.59 -37.08 21.94
N ILE A 55 -4.23 -35.93 21.63
CA ILE A 55 -5.60 -35.54 22.02
C ILE A 55 -5.74 -35.05 23.50
N GLU A 56 -6.37 -33.90 23.81
CA GLU A 56 -7.80 -33.64 23.60
C GLU A 56 -8.20 -32.16 23.80
N ILE A 57 -9.13 -31.70 22.96
CA ILE A 57 -9.82 -30.40 23.00
C ILE A 57 -11.26 -30.65 23.50
N PRO A 58 -11.79 -29.96 24.52
CA PRO A 58 -13.23 -29.94 24.81
C PRO A 58 -13.88 -28.73 24.11
N SER A 59 -14.72 -28.89 23.10
CA SER A 59 -16.12 -29.38 23.04
C SER A 59 -17.16 -28.37 23.54
N ALA A 60 -17.99 -27.93 22.58
CA ALA A 60 -19.04 -26.93 22.65
C ALA A 60 -20.33 -27.43 23.34
N ALA A 61 -21.09 -26.47 23.88
CA ALA A 61 -22.47 -26.61 24.38
C ALA A 61 -23.21 -25.29 24.04
N SER A 62 -24.50 -25.18 23.76
CA SER A 62 -25.61 -26.10 23.52
C SER A 62 -26.76 -25.23 22.96
N VAL A 63 -27.49 -25.69 21.94
CA VAL A 63 -28.68 -25.04 21.35
C VAL A 63 -29.94 -25.62 22.00
N ALA A 64 -30.98 -24.79 22.18
CA ALA A 64 -32.32 -25.18 22.65
C ALA A 64 -33.41 -24.91 21.58
N PRO A 65 -34.56 -25.62 21.61
CA PRO A 65 -35.39 -25.96 20.45
C PRO A 65 -36.62 -25.03 20.22
N PRO A 66 -37.29 -25.11 19.04
CA PRO A 66 -38.56 -24.41 18.79
C PRO A 66 -39.79 -25.32 19.03
N MET A 67 -40.92 -24.71 19.40
CA MET A 67 -42.23 -25.37 19.39
C MET A 67 -43.27 -24.59 18.55
N PRO A 68 -44.33 -25.28 18.04
CA PRO A 68 -45.17 -24.86 16.92
C PRO A 68 -46.61 -24.51 17.32
N VAL A 69 -47.41 -23.96 16.38
CA VAL A 69 -48.84 -24.19 16.01
C VAL A 69 -49.37 -22.91 15.31
N ALA A 70 -49.81 -22.88 14.05
CA ALA A 70 -50.94 -23.48 13.32
C ALA A 70 -51.88 -22.36 12.81
N SER A 71 -52.15 -22.36 11.50
CA SER A 71 -53.07 -21.47 10.74
C SER A 71 -54.56 -21.86 10.97
N PRO A 72 -55.64 -21.20 10.45
CA PRO A 72 -55.84 -20.75 9.05
C PRO A 72 -56.67 -19.47 8.75
N VAL A 73 -56.51 -19.01 7.49
CA VAL A 73 -57.46 -18.38 6.53
C VAL A 73 -58.30 -17.16 6.94
N VAL A 74 -58.05 -16.01 6.27
CA VAL A 74 -59.11 -15.14 5.71
C VAL A 74 -58.69 -14.60 4.34
N VAL A 75 -59.66 -14.59 3.43
CA VAL A 75 -59.65 -14.28 2.00
C VAL A 75 -59.41 -12.79 1.70
N SER A 76 -58.67 -12.58 0.62
CA SER A 76 -58.61 -11.46 -0.33
C SER A 76 -59.37 -10.17 -0.02
N GLN A 77 -58.61 -9.08 0.06
CA GLN A 77 -58.94 -7.81 -0.59
C GLN A 77 -57.66 -7.19 -1.17
N SER A 78 -57.58 -7.05 -2.50
CA SER A 78 -56.57 -6.23 -3.17
C SER A 78 -56.89 -4.76 -2.97
N PRO A 79 -56.03 -3.96 -2.32
CA PRO A 79 -56.10 -2.51 -2.42
C PRO A 79 -55.33 -2.10 -3.68
N GLN A 80 -55.97 -1.27 -4.50
CA GLN A 80 -55.39 -0.72 -5.72
C GLN A 80 -54.04 -0.04 -5.48
N PRO A 81 -53.13 -0.06 -6.47
CA PRO A 81 -51.84 0.62 -6.37
C PRO A 81 -52.08 2.12 -6.24
N LYS A 82 -51.91 2.64 -5.03
CA LYS A 82 -51.63 4.06 -4.85
C LYS A 82 -50.29 4.31 -5.55
N THR A 83 -50.34 5.08 -6.63
CA THR A 83 -49.15 5.66 -7.26
C THR A 83 -48.37 6.42 -6.20
N ILE A 84 -47.38 5.76 -5.63
CA ILE A 84 -46.32 6.41 -4.87
C ILE A 84 -45.53 7.14 -5.95
N ALA A 85 -45.70 8.46 -6.02
CA ALA A 85 -44.80 9.34 -6.75
C ALA A 85 -43.36 8.90 -6.42
N PRO A 86 -42.46 8.80 -7.41
CA PRO A 86 -41.10 8.32 -7.16
C PRO A 86 -40.51 9.19 -6.05
N SER A 87 -40.34 8.57 -4.88
CA SER A 87 -39.58 9.13 -3.79
C SER A 87 -38.19 9.35 -4.38
N SER A 88 -37.87 10.62 -4.61
CA SER A 88 -36.56 11.06 -5.08
C SER A 88 -35.54 10.55 -4.07
N ALA A 89 -34.94 9.39 -4.39
CA ALA A 89 -33.77 8.91 -3.71
C ALA A 89 -32.75 10.06 -3.71
N PRO A 90 -32.22 10.47 -2.55
CA PRO A 90 -31.13 11.44 -2.55
C PRO A 90 -29.97 10.79 -3.30
N SER A 91 -29.68 11.31 -4.50
CA SER A 91 -28.49 10.93 -5.26
C SER A 91 -27.30 11.68 -4.68
N PRO A 92 -26.23 11.03 -4.20
CA PRO A 92 -24.94 11.69 -4.05
C PRO A 92 -24.03 11.09 -5.12
N THR A 93 -24.12 11.59 -6.34
CA THR A 93 -23.10 11.33 -7.36
C THR A 93 -22.90 12.61 -8.16
N GLN A 94 -22.60 13.70 -7.46
CA GLN A 94 -22.15 14.92 -8.13
C GLN A 94 -20.64 14.82 -8.30
N VAL A 95 -20.23 14.05 -9.31
CA VAL A 95 -18.89 14.18 -9.86
C VAL A 95 -18.89 15.47 -10.67
N THR A 96 -18.09 16.44 -10.25
CA THR A 96 -17.97 17.73 -10.93
C THR A 96 -16.95 17.62 -12.08
N ALA A 97 -17.00 18.53 -13.05
CA ALA A 97 -15.95 18.61 -14.05
C ALA A 97 -14.58 18.86 -13.40
N LEU A 98 -13.53 18.31 -14.01
CA LEU A 98 -12.16 18.59 -13.58
C LEU A 98 -11.88 20.09 -13.75
N PRO A 99 -11.25 20.76 -12.77
CA PRO A 99 -10.91 22.17 -12.89
C PRO A 99 -10.05 22.45 -14.13
N ASP A 100 -10.39 23.52 -14.85
CA ASP A 100 -9.61 23.97 -16.00
C ASP A 100 -8.27 24.58 -15.55
N GLY A 101 -7.25 24.53 -16.41
CA GLY A 101 -5.99 25.23 -16.18
C GLY A 101 -5.03 24.58 -15.16
N ILE A 102 -5.25 23.34 -14.73
CA ILE A 102 -4.36 22.62 -13.78
C ILE A 102 -2.89 22.66 -14.23
N ALA A 103 -2.63 22.60 -15.54
CA ALA A 103 -1.28 22.64 -16.09
C ALA A 103 -0.48 23.91 -15.74
N GLY A 104 -1.14 25.02 -15.40
CA GLY A 104 -0.51 26.30 -15.07
C GLY A 104 -0.43 26.64 -13.58
N MET A 105 -1.02 25.84 -12.69
CA MET A 105 -1.20 26.17 -11.26
C MET A 105 0.10 26.09 -10.46
N ASP A 106 0.42 27.06 -9.61
CA ASP A 106 1.54 26.89 -8.65
C ASP A 106 1.21 25.88 -7.53
N TRP A 107 2.16 25.62 -6.63
CA TRP A 107 1.96 24.65 -5.53
C TRP A 107 0.79 25.01 -4.60
N PRO A 108 0.65 26.25 -4.09
CA PRO A 108 -0.50 26.62 -3.28
C PRO A 108 -1.84 26.46 -4.01
N GLN A 109 -1.92 26.88 -5.28
CA GLN A 109 -3.12 26.71 -6.10
C GLN A 109 -3.45 25.24 -6.34
N LEU A 110 -2.43 24.42 -6.61
CA LEU A 110 -2.58 22.99 -6.81
C LEU A 110 -3.10 22.31 -5.54
N GLN A 111 -2.54 22.66 -4.38
CA GLN A 111 -2.96 22.11 -3.09
C GLN A 111 -4.41 22.46 -2.77
N ALA A 112 -4.81 23.72 -2.94
CA ALA A 112 -6.20 24.14 -2.73
C ALA A 112 -7.15 23.41 -3.69
N THR A 113 -6.79 23.32 -4.98
CA THR A 113 -7.59 22.65 -5.99
C THR A 113 -7.75 21.15 -5.73
N VAL A 114 -6.70 20.48 -5.25
CA VAL A 114 -6.74 19.05 -4.90
C VAL A 114 -7.58 18.81 -3.64
N ALA A 115 -7.48 19.69 -2.64
CA ALA A 115 -8.26 19.60 -1.40
C ALA A 115 -9.78 19.65 -1.68
N ASP A 116 -10.20 20.48 -2.63
CA ASP A 116 -11.61 20.66 -3.01
C ASP A 116 -12.05 19.80 -4.21
N CYS A 117 -11.16 18.99 -4.78
CA CYS A 117 -11.44 18.23 -6.01
C CYS A 117 -12.63 17.27 -5.85
N GLN A 118 -13.64 17.35 -6.72
CA GLN A 118 -14.76 16.39 -6.74
C GLN A 118 -14.90 15.69 -8.10
N ALA A 119 -13.79 15.58 -8.84
CA ALA A 119 -13.79 15.16 -10.24
C ALA A 119 -13.88 13.64 -10.48
N CYS A 120 -13.90 12.81 -9.44
CA CYS A 120 -14.05 11.36 -9.58
C CYS A 120 -14.66 10.72 -8.33
N ALA A 121 -15.18 9.50 -8.42
CA ALA A 121 -15.83 8.83 -7.29
C ALA A 121 -14.88 8.53 -6.11
N MET A 122 -13.56 8.58 -6.30
CA MET A 122 -12.58 8.40 -5.23
C MET A 122 -12.61 9.51 -4.17
N CYS A 123 -13.20 10.68 -4.47
CA CYS A 123 -13.37 11.73 -3.48
C CYS A 123 -14.52 11.48 -2.50
N LEU A 124 -15.42 10.53 -2.81
CA LEU A 124 -16.61 10.29 -2.00
C LEU A 124 -16.22 9.72 -0.64
N GLY A 125 -16.64 10.39 0.43
CA GLY A 125 -16.35 9.96 1.79
C GLY A 125 -14.90 10.13 2.23
N ARG A 126 -14.07 10.85 1.47
CA ARG A 126 -12.71 11.19 1.92
C ARG A 126 -12.75 12.17 3.08
N ARG A 127 -11.79 12.07 3.99
CA ARG A 127 -11.56 13.05 5.07
C ARG A 127 -10.60 14.15 4.63
N ALA A 128 -9.52 13.79 3.96
CA ALA A 128 -8.54 14.73 3.43
C ALA A 128 -7.90 14.18 2.15
N SER A 129 -7.42 15.07 1.29
CA SER A 129 -6.57 14.69 0.17
C SER A 129 -5.14 14.44 0.64
N VAL A 130 -4.46 13.49 0.01
CA VAL A 130 -3.05 13.20 0.26
C VAL A 130 -2.20 13.89 -0.81
N LEU A 131 -1.63 15.03 -0.44
CA LEU A 131 -0.69 15.80 -1.27
C LEU A 131 0.29 16.51 -0.35
N ALA A 132 1.57 16.14 -0.42
CA ALA A 132 2.63 16.86 0.27
C ALA A 132 3.03 18.08 -0.58
N ALA A 133 2.29 19.18 -0.53
CA ALA A 133 2.71 20.38 -1.26
C ALA A 133 3.94 21.01 -0.56
N PRO A 134 5.04 21.29 -1.27
CA PRO A 134 6.17 22.02 -0.71
C PRO A 134 5.83 23.50 -0.54
N ASP A 135 6.19 24.08 0.61
CA ASP A 135 5.97 25.50 0.90
C ASP A 135 6.74 26.45 -0.03
N VAL A 136 7.87 25.99 -0.57
CA VAL A 136 8.76 26.75 -1.45
C VAL A 136 8.96 25.99 -2.76
N ILE A 137 8.91 26.72 -3.88
CA ILE A 137 9.17 26.21 -5.22
C ILE A 137 10.50 25.46 -5.24
N THR A 138 10.45 24.14 -5.31
CA THR A 138 11.62 23.28 -5.18
C THR A 138 11.68 22.26 -6.31
N GLN A 139 12.79 22.29 -7.03
CA GLN A 139 13.19 21.18 -7.90
C GLN A 139 13.64 20.00 -7.04
N CYS A 140 13.13 18.81 -7.35
CA CYS A 140 13.50 17.56 -6.68
C CYS A 140 14.10 16.62 -7.71
N ASP A 141 15.27 16.03 -7.45
CA ASP A 141 15.92 15.12 -8.40
C ASP A 141 15.14 13.82 -8.59
N TRP A 142 14.45 13.36 -7.53
CA TRP A 142 13.69 12.12 -7.50
C TRP A 142 12.21 12.40 -7.29
N LEU A 143 11.36 11.69 -8.04
CA LEU A 143 9.92 11.62 -7.83
C LEU A 143 9.54 10.17 -7.56
N VAL A 144 8.99 9.90 -6.37
CA VAL A 144 8.47 8.58 -6.02
C VAL A 144 6.95 8.60 -6.14
N VAL A 145 6.39 7.70 -6.94
CA VAL A 145 4.96 7.60 -7.20
C VAL A 145 4.44 6.26 -6.71
N GLY A 146 3.56 6.30 -5.70
CA GLY A 146 2.97 5.10 -5.09
C GLY A 146 1.57 4.74 -5.61
N ASP A 147 1.12 3.57 -5.17
CA ASP A 147 -0.27 3.12 -5.23
C ASP A 147 -1.22 4.05 -4.43
N PRO A 148 -2.55 3.95 -4.56
CA PRO A 148 -3.49 4.85 -3.89
C PRO A 148 -3.28 4.93 -2.37
N PRO A 149 -3.54 6.10 -1.75
CA PRO A 149 -3.27 6.30 -0.33
C PRO A 149 -4.15 5.42 0.55
N ASP A 150 -3.62 5.09 1.72
CA ASP A 150 -4.31 4.34 2.77
C ASP A 150 -5.00 5.26 3.79
N GLU A 151 -5.60 4.67 4.82
CA GLU A 151 -6.30 5.42 5.87
C GLU A 151 -5.38 6.28 6.73
N ALA A 152 -4.16 5.81 7.02
CA ALA A 152 -3.19 6.54 7.82
C ALA A 152 -2.70 7.78 7.06
N GLN A 153 -2.41 7.62 5.77
CA GLN A 153 -2.04 8.70 4.87
C GLN A 153 -3.17 9.72 4.72
N GLU A 154 -4.41 9.27 4.54
CA GLU A 154 -5.58 10.16 4.54
C GLU A 154 -5.75 10.90 5.88
N ARG A 155 -5.46 10.26 7.01
CA ARG A 155 -5.55 10.90 8.33
C ARG A 155 -4.53 12.02 8.49
N GLN A 156 -3.32 11.80 7.98
CA GLN A 156 -2.21 12.75 8.11
C GLN A 156 -2.14 13.75 6.95
N GLY A 157 -2.82 13.48 5.83
CA GLY A 157 -2.73 14.27 4.60
C GLY A 157 -1.38 14.12 3.87
N LEU A 158 -0.54 13.18 4.29
CA LEU A 158 0.83 13.01 3.83
C LEU A 158 1.04 11.62 3.19
N PRO A 159 1.83 11.54 2.11
CA PRO A 159 2.14 10.29 1.43
C PRO A 159 3.17 9.47 2.21
N PHE A 160 3.09 8.14 2.10
CA PHE A 160 4.03 7.18 2.70
C PHE A 160 4.34 7.48 4.19
N VAL A 161 3.34 7.32 5.05
CA VAL A 161 3.49 7.45 6.51
C VAL A 161 3.68 6.07 7.16
N GLU A 162 3.89 6.04 8.48
CA GLU A 162 4.06 4.80 9.28
C GLU A 162 5.26 3.94 8.82
N ASP A 163 5.21 2.62 9.08
CA ASP A 163 6.32 1.69 8.89
C ASP A 163 6.78 1.60 7.43
N ALA A 164 5.85 1.65 6.48
CA ALA A 164 6.17 1.65 5.05
C ALA A 164 6.89 2.92 4.63
N GLY A 165 6.48 4.07 5.19
CA GLY A 165 7.17 5.34 5.03
C GLY A 165 8.58 5.33 5.57
N LEU A 166 8.75 4.83 6.80
CA LEU A 166 10.06 4.74 7.46
C LEU A 166 11.02 3.82 6.69
N LEU A 167 10.53 2.69 6.18
CA LEU A 167 11.34 1.80 5.36
C LEU A 167 11.81 2.50 4.07
N LEU A 168 10.91 3.21 3.39
CA LEU A 168 11.25 3.97 2.19
C LEU A 168 12.28 5.07 2.49
N ASP A 169 12.13 5.77 3.62
CA ASP A 169 13.07 6.81 4.03
C ASP A 169 14.47 6.25 4.29
N ASN A 170 14.57 5.08 4.94
CA ASN A 170 15.84 4.39 5.13
C ASN A 170 16.49 3.98 3.80
N MET A 171 15.69 3.52 2.83
CA MET A 171 16.17 3.16 1.49
C MET A 171 16.67 4.39 0.71
N LEU A 172 15.96 5.51 0.79
CA LEU A 172 16.39 6.77 0.17
C LEU A 172 17.69 7.27 0.82
N GLN A 173 17.79 7.20 2.15
CA GLN A 173 19.00 7.60 2.87
C GLN A 173 20.22 6.77 2.48
N ALA A 174 20.05 5.46 2.25
CA ALA A 174 21.13 4.58 1.80
C ALA A 174 21.70 4.97 0.42
N VAL A 175 20.94 5.71 -0.41
CA VAL A 175 21.40 6.25 -1.69
C VAL A 175 21.69 7.75 -1.64
N GLU A 176 21.87 8.32 -0.44
CA GLU A 176 22.15 9.74 -0.19
C GLU A 176 21.05 10.70 -0.68
N VAL A 177 19.82 10.21 -0.77
CA VAL A 177 18.64 11.00 -1.13
C VAL A 177 17.74 11.17 0.10
N GLN A 178 17.16 12.34 0.29
CA GLN A 178 16.21 12.57 1.38
C GLN A 178 14.83 12.99 0.90
N ARG A 179 13.80 12.53 1.62
CA ARG A 179 12.42 13.00 1.45
C ARG A 179 12.37 14.51 1.68
N TYR A 180 11.69 15.23 0.80
CA TYR A 180 11.44 16.66 0.98
C TYR A 180 10.39 16.90 2.09
N PRO A 181 10.58 17.92 2.96
CA PRO A 181 11.75 18.79 3.06
C PRO A 181 12.93 18.09 3.73
N PRO A 182 14.17 18.27 3.22
CA PRO A 182 15.34 17.59 3.79
C PRO A 182 15.60 18.07 5.22
N SER A 183 15.94 17.13 6.11
CA SER A 183 16.30 17.44 7.50
C SER A 183 17.78 17.79 7.64
N THR A 184 18.60 17.40 6.67
CA THR A 184 20.04 17.65 6.63
C THR A 184 20.49 17.97 5.19
N GLU A 185 21.70 18.50 5.04
CA GLU A 185 22.34 18.62 3.73
C GLU A 185 22.49 17.23 3.09
N SER A 186 21.88 17.02 1.92
CA SER A 186 21.91 15.76 1.18
C SER A 186 22.17 16.02 -0.31
N SER A 187 22.78 15.03 -0.97
CA SER A 187 23.15 15.09 -2.38
C SER A 187 21.94 15.17 -3.31
N GLY A 188 20.80 14.60 -2.89
CA GLY A 188 19.57 14.55 -3.69
C GLY A 188 18.31 14.67 -2.85
N ARG A 189 17.25 15.18 -3.49
CA ARG A 189 15.94 15.39 -2.86
C ARG A 189 14.87 14.56 -3.57
N ALA A 190 14.06 13.85 -2.79
CA ALA A 190 12.93 13.06 -3.27
C ALA A 190 11.59 13.70 -2.91
N TYR A 191 10.76 13.90 -3.92
CA TYR A 191 9.35 14.22 -3.75
C TYR A 191 8.53 12.93 -3.79
N LEU A 192 7.73 12.68 -2.75
CA LEU A 192 6.91 11.48 -2.64
C LEU A 192 5.46 11.85 -2.90
N THR A 193 4.78 11.05 -3.72
CA THR A 193 3.38 11.29 -4.05
C THR A 193 2.68 9.99 -4.47
N HIS A 194 1.36 10.04 -4.64
CA HIS A 194 0.55 8.90 -5.09
C HIS A 194 -0.10 9.19 -6.44
N VAL A 195 -0.35 8.13 -7.21
CA VAL A 195 -1.07 8.24 -8.49
C VAL A 195 -2.49 8.78 -8.32
N LEU A 196 -3.11 8.52 -7.17
CA LEU A 196 -4.38 9.11 -6.73
C LEU A 196 -4.17 9.96 -5.48
N LYS A 197 -4.88 11.09 -5.37
CA LYS A 197 -4.83 11.97 -4.19
C LYS A 197 -5.89 11.66 -3.14
N CYS A 198 -6.77 10.70 -3.42
CA CYS A 198 -7.90 10.36 -2.57
C CYS A 198 -7.87 8.87 -2.25
N ARG A 199 -8.24 8.54 -1.01
CA ARG A 199 -8.41 7.14 -0.57
C ARG A 199 -9.74 6.60 -1.09
N PRO A 200 -9.79 5.42 -1.71
CA PRO A 200 -11.05 4.75 -2.04
C PRO A 200 -11.86 4.45 -0.77
N ALA A 201 -13.10 4.94 -0.67
CA ALA A 201 -13.98 4.67 0.48
C ALA A 201 -14.39 3.20 0.59
N LEU A 202 -14.58 2.55 -0.55
CA LEU A 202 -14.78 1.11 -0.66
C LEU A 202 -13.44 0.49 -1.07
N MET A 203 -13.09 -0.66 -0.48
CA MET A 203 -11.90 -1.45 -0.83
C MET A 203 -12.03 -2.01 -2.25
N ARG A 204 -11.86 -1.13 -3.25
CA ARG A 204 -11.94 -1.42 -4.67
C ARG A 204 -10.72 -0.89 -5.39
N ALA A 205 -10.38 -1.54 -6.49
CA ALA A 205 -9.41 -1.01 -7.42
C ALA A 205 -9.99 0.22 -8.15
N PRO A 206 -9.20 1.30 -8.35
CA PRO A 206 -9.62 2.42 -9.17
C PRO A 206 -9.80 2.02 -10.64
N SER A 207 -10.73 2.67 -11.31
CA SER A 207 -10.91 2.51 -12.76
C SER A 207 -9.84 3.27 -13.53
N ALA A 208 -9.69 2.93 -14.82
CA ALA A 208 -8.78 3.65 -15.72
C ALA A 208 -9.15 5.13 -15.83
N ASP A 209 -10.45 5.46 -15.85
CA ASP A 209 -10.94 6.83 -15.94
C ASP A 209 -10.58 7.63 -14.67
N GLU A 210 -10.70 7.03 -13.48
CA GLU A 210 -10.32 7.69 -12.23
C GLU A 210 -8.82 8.01 -12.18
N LEU A 211 -7.99 7.06 -12.64
CA LEU A 211 -6.55 7.26 -12.78
C LEU A 211 -6.24 8.35 -13.81
N ALA A 212 -6.95 8.37 -14.94
CA ALA A 212 -6.78 9.38 -15.98
C ALA A 212 -7.17 10.79 -15.51
N THR A 213 -8.24 10.91 -14.73
CA THR A 213 -8.66 12.18 -14.12
C THR A 213 -7.63 12.68 -13.12
N CYS A 214 -7.18 11.82 -12.18
CA CYS A 214 -6.22 12.25 -11.16
C CYS A 214 -4.81 12.49 -11.74
N ALA A 215 -4.49 11.86 -12.87
CA ALA A 215 -3.24 12.05 -13.59
C ALA A 215 -2.98 13.50 -14.02
N HIS A 216 -4.00 14.35 -14.14
CA HIS A 216 -3.79 15.78 -14.42
C HIS A 216 -3.01 16.48 -13.30
N TYR A 217 -3.31 16.14 -12.04
CA TYR A 217 -2.56 16.63 -10.88
C TYR A 217 -1.13 16.06 -10.87
N LEU A 218 -0.98 14.76 -11.13
CA LEU A 218 0.34 14.12 -11.19
C LEU A 218 1.24 14.74 -12.26
N ARG A 219 0.69 15.01 -13.46
CA ARG A 219 1.44 15.71 -14.52
C ARG A 219 1.87 17.10 -14.08
N ARG A 220 1.03 17.80 -13.31
CA ARG A 220 1.39 19.11 -12.79
C ARG A 220 2.49 19.02 -11.73
N GLU A 221 2.42 18.05 -10.83
CA GLU A 221 3.49 17.77 -9.87
C GLU A 221 4.82 17.48 -10.57
N ILE A 222 4.82 16.66 -11.62
CA ILE A 222 6.01 16.38 -12.44
C ILE A 222 6.55 17.67 -13.07
N ALA A 223 5.68 18.52 -13.61
CA ALA A 223 6.09 19.79 -14.23
C ALA A 223 6.67 20.78 -13.21
N LEU A 224 6.16 20.78 -11.97
CA LEU A 224 6.64 21.65 -10.89
C LEU A 224 7.92 21.14 -10.23
N THR A 225 8.06 19.82 -10.04
CA THR A 225 9.23 19.20 -9.41
C THR A 225 10.40 19.02 -10.36
N GLN A 226 10.13 18.90 -11.67
CA GLN A 226 11.11 18.63 -12.73
C GLN A 226 12.13 17.52 -12.36
N PRO A 227 11.65 16.30 -12.04
CA PRO A 227 12.51 15.24 -11.57
C PRO A 227 13.40 14.69 -12.67
N LYS A 228 14.62 14.29 -12.29
CA LYS A 228 15.54 13.56 -13.16
C LYS A 228 15.20 12.07 -13.20
N VAL A 229 14.70 11.54 -12.08
CA VAL A 229 14.34 10.13 -11.92
C VAL A 229 12.91 10.01 -11.39
N ILE A 230 12.10 9.15 -12.00
CA ILE A 230 10.76 8.80 -11.50
C ILE A 230 10.75 7.32 -11.10
N LEU A 231 10.54 7.06 -9.81
CA LEU A 231 10.39 5.73 -9.25
C LEU A 231 8.89 5.41 -9.08
N ALA A 232 8.35 4.58 -9.97
CA ALA A 232 6.98 4.10 -9.88
C ALA A 232 6.91 2.82 -9.02
N MET A 233 6.23 2.90 -7.89
CA MET A 233 6.08 1.80 -6.94
C MET A 233 4.61 1.37 -6.86
N GLY A 234 4.34 0.12 -7.22
CA GLY A 234 3.01 -0.46 -7.14
C GLY A 234 2.30 -0.59 -8.49
N ARG A 235 1.22 -1.37 -8.49
CA ARG A 235 0.58 -1.82 -9.74
C ARG A 235 -0.10 -0.69 -10.50
N PHE A 236 -0.63 0.30 -9.79
CA PHE A 236 -1.38 1.41 -10.39
C PHE A 236 -0.43 2.51 -10.83
N ALA A 237 0.66 2.75 -10.09
CA ALA A 237 1.71 3.65 -10.52
C ALA A 237 2.30 3.21 -11.87
N ILE A 238 2.62 1.92 -12.02
CA ILE A 238 3.17 1.36 -13.27
C ILE A 238 2.17 1.41 -14.44
N ARG A 239 0.88 1.15 -14.17
CA ARG A 239 -0.16 1.17 -15.22
C ARG A 239 -0.66 2.56 -15.58
N SER A 240 -0.27 3.58 -14.83
CA SER A 240 -0.68 4.95 -15.10
C SER A 240 0.07 5.48 -16.33
N GLY A 241 -0.60 5.48 -17.49
CA GLY A 241 -0.04 6.02 -18.75
C GLY A 241 0.22 7.53 -18.74
N SER A 242 0.15 8.18 -17.58
CA SER A 242 0.43 9.59 -17.35
C SER A 242 1.88 9.87 -17.00
N LEU A 243 2.64 8.85 -16.59
CA LEU A 243 4.07 8.98 -16.40
C LEU A 243 4.76 9.03 -17.76
N PRO A 244 5.62 10.03 -18.03
CA PRO A 244 6.32 10.15 -19.32
C PRO A 244 7.20 8.93 -19.61
N VAL A 245 7.59 8.17 -18.59
CA VAL A 245 8.39 6.94 -18.67
C VAL A 245 7.60 5.76 -19.25
N CYS A 246 6.29 5.68 -18.99
CA CYS A 246 5.43 4.57 -19.44
C CYS A 246 4.98 4.70 -20.90
N ARG A 247 5.35 5.77 -21.61
CA ARG A 247 5.10 5.91 -23.06
C ARG A 247 6.17 5.21 -23.93
N TRP A 248 7.18 4.60 -23.31
CA TRP A 248 8.35 4.00 -23.95
C TRP A 248 8.58 2.51 -23.61
N TRP A 249 7.61 1.84 -22.98
CA TRP A 249 7.64 0.40 -22.72
C TRP A 249 6.40 -0.29 -23.30
#